data_AF-A0A963FR77-F1
#
_entry.id   AF-A0A963FR77-F1
#
_cell.length_a   1.000
_cell.length_b   1.000
_cell.length_c   1.000
_cell.angle_alpha   90.00
_cell.angle_beta   90.00
_cell.angle_gamma   90.00
#
_symmetry.space_group_name_H-M   'P 1'
#
loop_
_entity.id
_entity.type
_entity.pdbx_description
1 polymer ?
#
loop_
_entity_poly.entity_id
_entity_poly.type
_entity_poly.pdbx_seq_one_letter_code
_entity_poly.pdbx_strand_id
1 'polypeptide(L)'
;IVRLLETKNTLPRTVPLTADATTLFHEALAHPIRPIDTDLIFFGEPGKDGKRRPYNFNKVWLDIKRSVGCSDFRFHDLRHEAVSRFVEAGLSDQEVSAISGHKSMQMLKRYTHLRAEDLVGRLDDLATQSATRKRSIAADSES
;
A
#
# COMPACT_ATOMS: atom_id res chain seq x y z
N ILE A 1 -9.67 -7.03 6.72
CA ILE A 1 -9.81 -6.73 5.27
C ILE A 1 -10.91 -5.70 5.05
N VAL A 2 -10.80 -4.83 4.05
CA VAL A 2 -11.86 -3.87 3.68
C VAL A 2 -12.38 -4.16 2.29
N ARG A 3 -13.71 -4.09 2.11
CA ARG A 3 -14.38 -4.24 0.81
C ARG A 3 -14.83 -2.88 0.31
N LEU A 4 -14.44 -2.54 -0.90
CA LEU A 4 -14.84 -1.30 -1.58
C LEU A 4 -15.92 -1.65 -2.61
N LEU A 5 -17.18 -1.41 -2.26
CA LEU A 5 -18.36 -1.80 -3.04
C LEU A 5 -18.72 -0.78 -4.12
N GLU A 6 -18.67 0.51 -3.79
CA GLU A 6 -19.00 1.59 -4.71
C GLU A 6 -17.74 2.27 -5.24
N THR A 7 -17.58 2.27 -6.56
CA THR A 7 -16.63 3.15 -7.20
C THR A 7 -17.16 3.58 -8.55
N LYS A 8 -17.01 4.86 -8.90
CA LYS A 8 -17.60 5.45 -10.11
C LYS A 8 -17.22 4.75 -11.43
N ASN A 9 -16.18 3.91 -11.47
CA ASN A 9 -15.69 3.21 -12.67
C ASN A 9 -14.85 1.94 -12.36
N THR A 10 -15.03 1.25 -11.24
CA THR A 10 -14.17 0.10 -10.83
C THR A 10 -15.00 -1.07 -10.31
N LEU A 11 -14.55 -2.30 -10.60
CA LEU A 11 -15.10 -3.51 -10.01
C LEU A 11 -14.92 -3.47 -8.47
N PRO A 12 -15.84 -4.07 -7.70
CA PRO A 12 -15.65 -4.26 -6.28
C PRO A 12 -14.29 -4.89 -6.00
N ARG A 13 -13.57 -4.37 -5.02
CA ARG A 13 -12.26 -4.92 -4.64
C ARG A 13 -12.09 -5.03 -3.15
N THR A 14 -11.28 -6.00 -2.76
CA THR A 14 -10.88 -6.21 -1.36
C THR A 14 -9.46 -5.72 -1.19
N VAL A 15 -9.25 -4.84 -0.21
CA VAL A 15 -7.93 -4.35 0.16
C VAL A 15 -7.55 -5.01 1.49
N PRO A 16 -6.44 -5.78 1.54
CA PRO A 16 -5.94 -6.29 2.81
C PRO A 16 -5.40 -5.12 3.65
N LEU A 17 -5.62 -5.20 4.95
CA LEU A 17 -5.11 -4.24 5.92
C LEU A 17 -4.29 -4.99 6.94
N THR A 18 -3.31 -4.31 7.53
CA THR A 18 -2.60 -4.83 8.69
C THR A 18 -3.54 -4.96 9.88
N ALA A 19 -3.12 -5.75 10.88
CA ALA A 19 -3.85 -5.88 12.14
C ALA A 19 -4.05 -4.51 12.79
N ASP A 20 -2.97 -3.72 12.90
CA ASP A 20 -3.00 -2.38 13.50
C ASP A 20 -3.98 -1.44 12.79
N ALA A 21 -3.99 -1.43 11.45
CA ALA A 21 -4.92 -0.60 10.69
C ALA A 21 -6.38 -1.04 10.89
N THR A 22 -6.59 -2.35 11.05
CA THR A 22 -7.91 -2.93 11.33
C THR A 22 -8.38 -2.52 12.72
N THR A 23 -7.51 -2.62 13.73
CA THR A 23 -7.78 -2.16 15.11
C THR A 23 -8.17 -0.68 15.13
N LEU A 24 -7.38 0.18 14.48
CA LEU A 24 -7.66 1.62 14.39
C LEU A 24 -9.04 1.91 13.77
N PHE A 25 -9.43 1.18 12.72
CA PHE A 25 -10.75 1.35 12.11
C PHE A 25 -11.89 0.84 13.00
N HIS A 26 -11.69 -0.24 13.75
CA HIS A 26 -12.67 -0.68 14.74
C HIS A 26 -12.85 0.36 15.84
N GLU A 27 -11.76 0.93 16.36
CA GLU A 27 -11.82 2.00 17.35
C GLU A 27 -12.53 3.25 16.81
N ALA A 28 -12.23 3.66 15.57
CA ALA A 28 -12.89 4.80 14.93
C ALA A 28 -14.40 4.57 14.74
N LEU A 29 -14.81 3.34 14.38
CA LEU A 29 -16.22 2.96 14.24
C LEU A 29 -16.95 2.91 15.59
N ALA A 30 -16.27 2.49 16.65
CA ALA A 30 -16.81 2.42 18.00
C ALA A 30 -16.72 3.75 18.77
N HIS A 31 -16.07 4.76 18.19
CA HIS A 31 -15.78 6.01 18.89
C HIS A 31 -17.07 6.76 19.27
N PRO A 32 -17.28 7.18 20.53
CA PRO A 32 -18.54 7.81 20.97
C PRO A 32 -18.92 9.10 20.25
N ILE A 33 -17.92 9.84 19.73
CA ILE A 33 -18.14 11.06 18.93
C ILE A 33 -18.75 10.74 17.56
N ARG A 34 -18.64 9.49 17.07
CA ARG A 34 -19.20 9.09 15.79
C ARG A 34 -20.72 9.15 15.86
N PRO A 35 -21.37 9.91 14.97
CA PRO A 35 -22.82 9.98 14.95
C PRO A 35 -23.47 8.62 14.67
N ILE A 36 -24.62 8.37 15.29
CA ILE A 36 -25.35 7.11 15.20
C ILE A 36 -26.00 6.94 13.80
N ASP A 37 -26.28 8.05 13.12
CA ASP A 37 -26.97 8.13 11.83
C ASP A 37 -26.04 8.00 10.61
N THR A 38 -24.80 7.53 10.78
CA THR A 38 -23.88 7.36 9.65
C THR A 38 -23.09 6.06 9.71
N ASP A 39 -22.89 5.47 8.53
CA ASP A 39 -21.99 4.32 8.33
C ASP A 39 -20.55 4.74 7.99
N LEU A 40 -20.29 6.04 7.85
CA LEU A 40 -18.98 6.55 7.47
C LEU A 40 -17.97 6.42 8.62
N ILE A 41 -16.73 6.04 8.29
CA ILE A 41 -15.59 6.11 9.21
C ILE A 41 -15.10 7.56 9.32
N PHE A 42 -14.96 8.24 8.17
CA PHE A 42 -14.58 9.64 8.09
C PHE A 42 -15.78 10.47 7.66
N PHE A 43 -16.39 11.17 8.61
CA PHE A 43 -17.66 11.86 8.42
C PHE A 43 -17.48 13.38 8.59
N GLY A 44 -18.16 14.16 7.75
CA GLY A 44 -18.26 15.61 7.91
C GLY A 44 -19.52 16.02 8.67
N GLU A 45 -19.76 17.32 8.81
CA GLU A 45 -21.02 17.82 9.36
C GLU A 45 -22.17 17.69 8.34
N PRO A 46 -23.43 17.51 8.80
CA PRO A 46 -24.60 17.58 7.93
C PRO A 46 -24.66 18.90 7.16
N GLY A 47 -24.99 18.84 5.87
CA GLY A 47 -25.26 20.03 5.07
C GLY A 47 -26.59 20.69 5.43
N LYS A 48 -26.95 21.78 4.74
CA LYS A 48 -28.27 22.44 4.87
C LYS A 48 -29.45 21.51 4.57
N ASP A 49 -29.20 20.43 3.82
CA ASP A 49 -30.17 19.39 3.48
C ASP A 49 -30.28 18.29 4.56
N GLY A 50 -29.60 18.45 5.70
CA GLY A 50 -29.54 17.46 6.78
C GLY A 50 -28.72 16.21 6.43
N LYS A 51 -28.16 16.12 5.21
CA LYS A 51 -27.41 14.94 4.77
C LYS A 51 -25.95 15.04 5.12
N ARG A 52 -25.46 14.03 5.84
CA ARG A 52 -24.04 13.88 6.14
C ARG A 52 -23.28 13.36 4.92
N ARG A 53 -22.05 13.86 4.73
CA ARG A 53 -21.18 13.52 3.61
C ARG A 53 -19.80 13.08 4.12
N PRO A 54 -18.99 12.41 3.29
CA PRO A 54 -17.61 12.09 3.64
C PRO A 54 -16.83 13.34 4.04
N TYR A 55 -15.94 13.19 5.03
CA TYR A 55 -15.10 14.29 5.48
C TYR A 55 -14.23 14.82 4.34
N ASN A 56 -14.29 16.14 4.10
CA ASN A 56 -13.41 16.79 3.14
C ASN A 56 -12.07 17.12 3.82
N PHE A 57 -11.08 16.27 3.59
CA PHE A 57 -9.75 16.40 4.19
C PHE A 57 -8.82 17.36 3.44
N ASN A 58 -9.25 18.02 2.36
CA ASN A 58 -8.38 18.87 1.53
C ASN A 58 -7.73 20.00 2.33
N LYS A 59 -8.48 20.64 3.24
CA LYS A 59 -7.93 21.71 4.08
C LYS A 59 -6.81 21.18 4.99
N VAL A 60 -7.12 20.13 5.75
CA VAL A 60 -6.15 19.48 6.65
C VAL A 60 -4.92 19.01 5.88
N TRP A 61 -5.11 18.42 4.71
CA TRP A 61 -4.02 18.01 3.83
C TRP A 61 -3.11 19.18 3.42
N LEU A 62 -3.70 20.29 2.98
CA LEU A 62 -2.95 21.48 2.59
C LEU A 62 -2.22 22.11 3.79
N ASP A 63 -2.83 22.08 4.98
CA ASP A 63 -2.22 22.57 6.21
C ASP A 63 -1.00 21.73 6.61
N ILE A 64 -1.12 20.40 6.56
CA ILE A 64 -0.01 19.45 6.79
C ILE A 64 1.11 19.66 5.77
N LYS A 65 0.78 19.74 4.47
CA LYS A 65 1.78 20.00 3.42
C LYS A 65 2.60 21.26 3.70
N ARG A 66 1.93 22.33 4.15
CA ARG A 66 2.60 23.59 4.48
C ARG A 66 3.46 23.46 5.73
N SER A 67 3.01 22.73 6.76
CA SER A 67 3.78 22.57 7.99
C SER A 67 5.06 21.74 7.80
N VAL A 68 5.06 20.76 6.88
CA VAL A 68 6.23 19.93 6.59
C VAL A 68 7.11 20.47 5.43
N GLY A 69 6.73 21.58 4.80
CA GLY A 69 7.49 22.19 3.70
C GLY A 69 7.41 21.45 2.35
N CYS A 70 6.47 20.51 2.18
CA CYS A 70 6.32 19.72 0.96
C CYS A 70 5.27 20.35 0.01
N SER A 71 5.64 21.42 -0.70
CA SER A 71 4.70 22.17 -1.55
C SER A 71 4.24 21.41 -2.81
N ASP A 72 5.11 20.60 -3.44
CA ASP A 72 4.81 19.87 -4.68
C ASP A 72 4.29 18.43 -4.46
N PHE A 73 4.12 18.01 -3.20
CA PHE A 73 3.64 16.67 -2.88
C PHE A 73 2.11 16.55 -3.03
N ARG A 74 1.62 15.55 -3.74
CA ARG A 74 0.19 15.33 -3.99
C ARG A 74 -0.31 14.12 -3.21
N PHE A 75 -1.60 14.07 -2.93
CA PHE A 75 -2.17 12.97 -2.14
C PHE A 75 -2.02 11.60 -2.82
N HIS A 76 -2.00 11.55 -4.16
CA HIS A 76 -1.76 10.29 -4.88
C HIS A 76 -0.31 9.80 -4.77
N ASP A 77 0.63 10.68 -4.43
CA ASP A 77 2.04 10.29 -4.24
C ASP A 77 2.20 9.37 -3.05
N LEU A 78 1.31 9.43 -2.04
CA LEU A 78 1.25 8.44 -0.96
C LEU A 78 0.99 7.02 -1.47
N ARG A 79 0.16 6.87 -2.52
CA ARG A 79 -0.05 5.56 -3.15
C ARG A 79 1.18 5.12 -3.94
N HIS A 80 1.86 6.05 -4.61
CA HIS A 80 3.11 5.75 -5.32
C HIS A 80 4.22 5.31 -4.34
N GLU A 81 4.34 6.01 -3.21
CA GLU A 81 5.27 5.68 -2.13
C GLU A 81 4.96 4.29 -1.54
N ALA A 82 3.70 4.01 -1.21
CA ALA A 82 3.30 2.72 -0.67
C ALA A 82 3.62 1.56 -1.64
N VAL A 83 3.40 1.75 -2.94
CA VAL A 83 3.74 0.76 -3.95
C VAL A 83 5.25 0.54 -4.04
N SER A 84 6.04 1.61 -4.00
CA SER A 84 7.51 1.51 -4.02
C SER A 84 8.02 0.70 -2.82
N ARG A 85 7.52 0.99 -1.61
CA ARG A 85 7.87 0.21 -0.40
C ARG A 85 7.46 -1.25 -0.47
N PHE A 86 6.31 -1.57 -1.06
CA PHE A 86 5.91 -2.96 -1.23
C PHE A 86 6.84 -3.70 -2.18
N VAL A 87 7.29 -3.03 -3.24
CA VAL A 87 8.25 -3.58 -4.20
C VAL A 87 9.61 -3.81 -3.54
N GLU A 88 10.12 -2.83 -2.79
CA GLU A 88 11.37 -2.95 -2.01
C GLU A 88 11.29 -4.03 -0.94
N ALA A 89 10.12 -4.21 -0.32
CA ALA A 89 9.85 -5.31 0.62
C ALA A 89 9.76 -6.70 -0.07
N GLY A 90 9.89 -6.75 -1.40
CA GLY A 90 9.96 -7.98 -2.17
C GLY A 90 8.62 -8.60 -2.54
N LEU A 91 7.50 -7.87 -2.40
CA LEU A 91 6.20 -8.36 -2.85
C LEU A 91 6.20 -8.56 -4.37
N SER A 92 5.52 -9.60 -4.82
CA SER A 92 5.30 -9.84 -6.23
C SER A 92 4.40 -8.77 -6.84
N ASP A 93 4.56 -8.51 -8.14
CA ASP A 93 3.74 -7.53 -8.84
C ASP A 93 2.24 -7.85 -8.73
N GLN A 94 1.86 -9.12 -8.61
CA GLN A 94 0.47 -9.56 -8.40
C GLN A 94 -0.05 -9.14 -7.02
N GLU A 95 0.73 -9.35 -5.95
CA GLU A 95 0.38 -8.93 -4.60
C GLU A 95 0.28 -7.41 -4.51
N VAL A 96 1.26 -6.69 -5.07
CA VAL A 96 1.26 -5.23 -5.13
C VAL A 96 0.03 -4.72 -5.87
N SER A 97 -0.33 -5.33 -7.02
CA SER A 97 -1.52 -4.95 -7.79
C SER A 97 -2.81 -5.18 -7.00
N ALA A 98 -2.92 -6.32 -6.30
CA ALA A 98 -4.07 -6.66 -5.47
C ALA A 98 -4.27 -5.67 -4.32
N ILE A 99 -3.19 -5.24 -3.66
CA ILE A 99 -3.23 -4.29 -2.53
C ILE A 99 -3.53 -2.88 -3.03
N SER A 100 -2.80 -2.40 -4.03
CA SER A 100 -2.86 -1.01 -4.50
C SER A 100 -4.09 -0.70 -5.36
N GLY A 101 -4.74 -1.72 -5.92
CA GLY A 101 -5.94 -1.59 -6.75
C GLY A 101 -5.66 -1.17 -8.19
N HIS A 102 -4.44 -1.36 -8.68
CA HIS A 102 -4.10 -1.12 -10.09
C HIS A 102 -4.80 -2.16 -10.98
N LYS A 103 -5.50 -1.69 -12.03
CA LYS A 103 -6.18 -2.56 -13.00
C LYS A 103 -5.24 -3.19 -14.03
N SER A 104 -4.07 -2.61 -14.24
CA SER A 104 -3.12 -3.03 -15.26
C SER A 104 -1.71 -3.05 -14.70
N MET A 105 -1.01 -4.15 -14.96
CA MET A 105 0.41 -4.35 -14.67
C MET A 105 1.30 -3.31 -15.37
N GLN A 106 0.80 -2.68 -16.43
CA GLN A 106 1.49 -1.60 -17.12
C GLN A 106 1.69 -0.36 -16.23
N MET A 107 0.82 -0.15 -15.24
CA MET A 107 1.00 0.91 -14.24
C MET A 107 2.10 0.57 -13.22
N LEU A 108 2.43 -0.71 -13.05
CA LEU A 108 3.51 -1.17 -12.16
C LEU A 108 4.89 -1.18 -12.83
N LYS A 109 4.97 -1.08 -14.17
CA LYS A 109 6.25 -1.03 -14.91
C LYS A 109 7.21 0.09 -14.45
N ARG A 110 6.71 1.15 -13.83
CA ARG A 110 7.59 2.19 -13.27
C ARG A 110 8.43 1.68 -12.09
N TYR A 111 7.92 0.70 -11.34
CA TYR A 111 8.60 0.14 -10.17
C TYR A 111 9.42 -1.13 -10.48
N THR A 112 9.24 -1.72 -11.66
CA THR A 112 10.07 -2.88 -12.08
C THR A 112 11.54 -2.53 -12.26
N HIS A 113 11.85 -1.25 -12.53
CA HIS A 113 13.23 -0.77 -12.59
C HIS A 113 13.93 -0.86 -11.22
N LEU A 114 13.24 -0.49 -10.13
CA LEU A 114 13.77 -0.58 -8.76
C LEU A 114 14.16 -2.03 -8.42
N ARG A 115 13.35 -3.02 -8.85
CA ARG A 115 13.66 -4.44 -8.63
C ARG A 115 14.88 -4.92 -9.40
N ALA A 116 15.18 -4.35 -10.57
CA ALA A 116 16.29 -4.84 -11.40
C ALA A 116 17.63 -4.66 -10.68
N GLU A 117 17.77 -3.61 -9.87
CA GLU A 117 18.93 -3.37 -9.02
C GLU A 117 19.02 -4.42 -7.90
N ASP A 118 17.90 -4.72 -7.23
CA ASP A 118 17.82 -5.79 -6.21
C ASP A 118 18.09 -7.19 -6.79
N LEU A 119 17.77 -7.41 -8.06
CA LEU A 119 18.01 -8.67 -8.74
C LEU A 119 19.51 -8.97 -8.89
N VAL A 120 20.36 -7.94 -8.99
CA VAL A 120 21.82 -8.14 -9.06
C VAL A 120 22.31 -8.83 -7.79
N GLY A 121 21.96 -8.30 -6.62
CA GLY A 121 22.33 -8.91 -5.34
C GLY A 121 21.82 -10.35 -5.21
N ARG A 122 20.57 -10.61 -5.62
CA ARG A 122 20.01 -11.97 -5.61
C ARG A 122 20.74 -12.93 -6.57
N LEU A 123 21.16 -12.44 -7.73
CA LEU A 123 21.93 -13.25 -8.69
C LEU A 123 23.33 -13.57 -8.14
N ASP A 124 23.97 -12.62 -7.47
CA ASP A 124 25.27 -12.81 -6.81
C ASP A 124 25.18 -13.82 -5.66
N ASP A 125 24.11 -13.75 -4.86
CA ASP A 125 23.82 -14.72 -3.79
C ASP A 125 23.64 -16.14 -4.35
N LEU A 126 22.89 -16.28 -5.44
CA LEU A 126 22.67 -17.57 -6.12
C LEU A 126 23.96 -18.14 -6.70
N ALA A 127 24.83 -17.30 -7.26
CA ALA A 127 26.15 -17.70 -7.75
C ALA A 127 27.04 -18.20 -6.60
N THR A 128 27.01 -17.51 -5.46
CA THR A 128 27.77 -17.85 -4.25
C THR A 128 27.29 -19.17 -3.62
N GLN A 129 25.98 -19.39 -3.51
CA GLN A 129 25.40 -20.64 -3.00
C GLN A 129 25.74 -21.83 -3.91
N SER A 130 25.70 -21.65 -5.22
CA SER A 130 26.06 -22.68 -6.20
C SER A 130 27.54 -23.06 -6.11
N ALA A 131 28.44 -22.08 -5.94
CA ALA A 131 29.86 -22.32 -5.75
C ALA A 131 30.18 -23.05 -4.43
N THR A 132 29.48 -22.70 -3.35
CA THR A 132 29.62 -23.34 -2.03
C THR A 132 29.18 -24.81 -2.08
N ARG A 133 28.03 -25.09 -2.69
CA ARG A 133 27.50 -26.45 -2.86
C ARG A 133 28.41 -27.34 -3.74
N LYS A 134 29.06 -26.77 -4.76
CA LYS A 134 29.99 -27.51 -5.62
C LYS A 134 31.27 -27.91 -4.88
N ARG A 135 31.76 -27.06 -3.96
CA ARG A 135 32.95 -27.36 -3.14
C ARG A 135 32.68 -28.41 -2.07
N SER A 136 31.50 -28.41 -1.45
CA SER A 136 31.15 -29.44 -0.46
C SER A 136 31.06 -30.83 -1.11
N ILE A 137 30.44 -30.92 -2.30
CA ILE A 137 30.33 -32.18 -3.05
C ILE A 137 31.71 -32.71 -3.48
N ALA A 138 32.65 -31.83 -3.84
CA ALA A 138 34.01 -32.24 -4.18
C ALA A 138 34.80 -32.74 -2.95
N ALA A 139 34.67 -32.08 -1.80
CA ALA A 139 35.35 -32.47 -0.57
C ALA A 139 34.88 -33.82 0.00
N ASP A 140 33.59 -34.14 -0.15
CA ASP A 140 33.02 -35.43 0.29
C ASP A 140 33.39 -36.60 -0.66
N SER A 141 33.94 -36.32 -1.85
CA SER A 141 34.33 -37.35 -2.83
C SER A 141 35.81 -37.76 -2.78
N GLU A 142 36.62 -37.05 -1.98
CA GLU A 142 38.05 -37.31 -1.79
C GLU A 142 38.39 -37.98 -0.43
N SER A 143 37.37 -38.40 0.34
CA SER A 143 37.48 -39.21 1.57
C SER A 143 36.87 -40.59 1.39
#